data_AF-A0A6I4MRV5-F1
#
_entry.id   AF-A0A6I4MRV5-F1
#
_cell.length_a   1.000
_cell.length_b   1.000
_cell.length_c   1.000
_cell.angle_alpha   90.00
_cell.angle_beta   90.00
_cell.angle_gamma   90.00
#
_symmetry.space_group_name_H-M   'P 1'
#
loop_
_entity.id
_entity.type
_entity.pdbx_description
1 polymer ?
#
loop_
_entity_poly.entity_id
_entity_poly.type
_entity_poly.pdbx_seq_one_letter_code
_entity_poly.pdbx_strand_id
1 'polypeptide(L)'
;MRRAHQAADRARGHAGHPLPVAIETARGLLVACLLASGRQVFAINPLAVAGYHDRHSVARKKSNVIDATALANILAAYRALSADTKSAQAIAVLASRMRSETGHQAHNKLRSQLASPTRRSSSPAQTTLIISPP
;
A
#
# COMPACT_ATOMS: atom_id res chain seq x y z
N MET A 1 31.59 23.89 -1.34
CA MET A 1 30.83 23.95 -2.61
C MET A 1 31.08 22.78 -3.58
N ARG A 2 32.28 22.19 -3.69
CA ARG A 2 32.57 21.11 -4.67
C ARG A 2 31.73 19.82 -4.55
N ARG A 3 31.28 19.42 -3.34
CA ARG A 3 30.46 18.21 -3.15
C ARG A 3 29.03 18.31 -3.69
N ALA A 4 28.44 19.51 -3.72
CA ALA A 4 27.07 19.71 -4.20
C ALA A 4 26.97 19.60 -5.73
N HIS A 5 27.98 20.11 -6.46
CA HIS A 5 28.07 19.93 -7.91
C HIS A 5 28.28 18.46 -8.31
N GLN A 6 29.11 17.72 -7.56
CA GLN A 6 29.37 16.30 -7.85
C GLN A 6 28.16 15.38 -7.59
N ALA A 7 27.27 15.76 -6.66
CA ALA A 7 26.01 15.05 -6.42
C ALA A 7 25.00 15.29 -7.56
N ALA A 8 24.98 16.49 -8.15
CA ALA A 8 24.11 16.83 -9.27
C ALA A 8 24.49 16.09 -10.56
N ASP A 9 25.78 15.86 -10.82
CA ASP A 9 26.22 15.06 -11.98
C ASP A 9 25.85 13.58 -11.83
N ARG A 10 25.91 12.99 -10.63
CA ARG A 10 25.46 11.61 -10.38
C ARG A 10 23.95 11.42 -10.60
N ALA A 11 23.16 12.48 -10.45
CA ALA A 11 21.72 12.47 -10.68
C ALA A 11 21.35 12.62 -12.17
N ARG A 12 22.29 13.04 -13.03
CA ARG A 12 22.13 12.94 -14.47
C ARG A 12 22.40 11.49 -14.84
N GLY A 13 21.38 10.78 -15.30
CA GLY A 13 21.56 9.44 -15.86
C GLY A 13 22.63 9.51 -16.95
N HIS A 14 23.76 8.85 -16.73
CA HIS A 14 24.81 8.76 -17.75
C HIS A 14 24.36 7.71 -18.78
N ALA A 15 24.66 7.94 -20.06
CA ALA A 15 24.37 6.99 -21.14
C ALA A 15 25.09 5.66 -20.88
N GLY A 16 24.44 4.74 -20.16
CA GLY A 16 25.02 3.45 -19.74
C GLY A 16 24.61 2.98 -18.35
N HIS A 17 24.16 3.87 -17.45
CA HIS A 17 23.69 3.48 -16.11
C HIS A 17 22.29 4.02 -15.81
N PRO A 18 21.26 3.14 -15.78
CA PRO A 18 19.91 3.54 -15.39
C PRO A 18 19.89 4.11 -13.97
N LEU A 19 19.23 5.26 -13.79
CA LEU A 19 19.06 5.88 -12.47
C LEU A 19 18.21 4.97 -11.56
N PRO A 20 18.59 4.82 -10.27
CA PRO A 20 17.75 4.16 -9.29
C PRO A 20 16.46 4.95 -9.06
N VAL A 21 15.36 4.23 -8.82
CA VAL A 21 14.02 4.81 -8.68
C VAL A 21 13.46 4.50 -7.30
N ALA A 22 13.19 5.56 -6.54
CA ALA A 22 12.38 5.51 -5.32
C ALA A 22 10.90 5.61 -5.69
N ILE A 23 10.06 4.70 -5.17
CA ILE A 23 8.62 4.72 -5.39
C ILE A 23 7.88 4.32 -4.11
N GLU A 24 6.71 4.91 -3.89
CA GLU A 24 5.87 4.67 -2.70
C GLU A 24 5.17 3.31 -2.68
N THR A 25 5.11 2.63 -3.83
CA THR A 25 4.51 1.30 -3.96
C THR A 25 5.54 0.27 -4.36
N ALA A 26 5.43 -0.93 -3.77
CA ALA A 26 6.24 -2.08 -4.13
C ALA A 26 5.65 -2.92 -5.28
N ARG A 27 4.48 -2.55 -5.80
CA ARG A 27 3.67 -3.41 -6.69
C ARG A 27 2.85 -2.61 -7.70
N GLY A 28 2.45 -3.28 -8.77
CA GLY A 28 1.67 -2.73 -9.88
C GLY A 28 2.45 -2.68 -11.20
N LEU A 29 1.75 -2.37 -12.28
CA LEU A 29 2.30 -2.38 -13.64
C LEU A 29 3.52 -1.46 -13.79
N LEU A 30 3.46 -0.26 -13.21
CA LEU A 30 4.58 0.69 -13.24
C LEU A 30 5.86 0.10 -12.62
N VAL A 31 5.74 -0.53 -11.45
CA VAL A 31 6.88 -1.17 -10.77
C VAL A 31 7.43 -2.32 -11.61
N ALA A 32 6.54 -3.14 -12.20
CA ALA A 32 6.93 -4.22 -13.08
C ALA A 32 7.69 -3.71 -14.33
N CYS A 33 7.21 -2.63 -14.96
CA CYS A 33 7.89 -2.00 -16.11
C CYS A 33 9.25 -1.42 -15.72
N LEU A 34 9.36 -0.78 -14.55
CA LEU A 34 10.63 -0.23 -14.07
C LEU A 34 11.66 -1.33 -13.80
N LEU A 35 11.26 -2.43 -13.14
CA LEU A 35 12.11 -3.60 -12.93
C LEU A 35 12.50 -4.26 -14.26
N ALA A 36 11.56 -4.42 -15.19
CA ALA A 36 11.82 -4.98 -16.52
C ALA A 36 12.77 -4.12 -17.36
N SER A 37 12.83 -2.80 -17.10
CA SER A 37 13.80 -1.90 -17.73
C SER A 37 15.22 -2.00 -17.17
N GLY A 38 15.46 -2.89 -16.18
CA GLY A 38 16.76 -3.07 -15.55
C GLY A 38 17.15 -1.98 -14.54
N ARG A 39 16.19 -1.14 -14.13
CA ARG A 39 16.42 -0.12 -13.08
C ARG A 39 16.37 -0.76 -11.69
N GLN A 40 17.19 -0.26 -10.78
CA GLN A 40 17.02 -0.55 -9.36
C GLN A 40 15.82 0.22 -8.82
N VAL A 41 14.84 -0.50 -8.29
CA VAL A 41 13.61 0.10 -7.73
C VAL A 41 13.59 -0.10 -6.23
N PHE A 42 13.24 0.93 -5.48
CA PHE A 42 13.15 0.92 -4.02
C PHE A 42 11.74 1.30 -3.60
N ALA A 43 11.08 0.40 -2.87
CA ALA A 43 9.77 0.68 -2.29
C ALA A 43 9.94 1.44 -0.97
N ILE A 44 9.46 2.67 -0.90
CA ILE A 44 9.54 3.53 0.27
C ILE A 44 8.15 3.62 0.92
N ASN A 45 8.11 3.55 2.25
CA ASN A 45 6.87 3.79 2.99
C ASN A 45 6.49 5.28 2.94
N PRO A 46 5.29 5.66 2.45
CA PRO A 46 4.84 7.06 2.44
C PRO A 46 4.87 7.73 3.82
N LEU A 47 4.56 6.98 4.89
CA LEU A 47 4.64 7.47 6.26
C LEU A 47 6.08 7.72 6.72
N ALA A 48 7.05 6.95 6.19
CA ALA A 48 8.46 7.20 6.47
C ALA A 48 8.94 8.48 5.79
N VAL A 49 8.46 8.77 4.58
CA VAL A 49 8.73 10.04 3.88
C VAL A 49 8.11 11.22 4.63
N ALA A 50 6.83 11.11 5.00
CA ALA A 50 6.14 12.14 5.78
C ALA A 50 6.82 12.39 7.14
N GLY A 51 7.14 11.32 7.87
CA GLY A 51 7.84 11.42 9.16
C GLY A 51 9.29 11.91 9.03
N TYR A 52 9.95 11.73 7.89
CA TYR A 52 11.25 12.37 7.63
C TYR A 52 11.07 13.87 7.43
N HIS A 53 10.07 14.28 6.64
CA HIS A 53 9.76 15.69 6.40
C HIS A 53 9.46 16.44 7.71
N ASP A 54 8.60 15.86 8.56
CA ASP A 54 8.24 16.48 9.86
C ASP A 54 9.45 16.64 10.80
N ARG A 55 10.44 15.74 10.73
CA ARG A 55 11.67 15.82 11.54
C ARG A 55 12.69 16.83 11.02
N HIS A 56 12.67 17.15 9.72
CA HIS A 56 13.72 17.94 9.08
C HIS A 56 13.22 19.30 8.57
N SER A 57 11.92 19.59 8.68
CA SER A 57 11.34 20.88 8.33
C SER A 57 10.23 21.29 9.29
N VAL A 58 10.53 22.21 10.20
CA VAL A 58 9.56 22.81 11.15
C VAL A 58 8.61 23.82 10.46
N ALA A 59 9.05 24.42 9.36
CA ALA A 59 8.18 25.21 8.49
C ALA A 59 7.70 24.31 7.34
N ARG A 60 6.40 24.28 7.04
CA ARG A 60 5.82 23.56 5.87
C ARG A 60 6.18 24.24 4.52
N LYS A 61 7.40 24.71 4.37
CA LYS A 61 7.90 25.29 3.12
C LYS A 61 8.43 24.16 2.25
N LYS A 62 7.70 23.84 1.19
CA LYS A 62 8.11 22.86 0.19
C LYS A 62 9.47 23.24 -0.41
N SER A 63 10.46 22.36 -0.28
CA SER A 63 11.82 22.57 -0.78
C SER A 63 12.32 21.30 -1.46
N ASN A 64 12.36 21.32 -2.79
CA ASN A 64 12.78 20.16 -3.59
C ASN A 64 14.20 19.67 -3.25
N VAL A 65 15.09 20.56 -2.78
CA VAL A 65 16.46 20.19 -2.39
C VAL A 65 16.46 19.38 -1.09
N ILE A 66 15.61 19.76 -0.13
CA ILE A 66 15.47 19.04 1.14
C ILE A 66 14.82 17.67 0.87
N ASP A 67 13.77 17.64 0.05
CA ASP A 67 13.08 16.40 -0.33
C ASP A 67 14.00 15.43 -1.10
N ALA A 68 14.83 15.94 -2.02
CA ALA A 68 15.81 15.12 -2.74
C ALA A 68 16.89 14.56 -1.81
N THR A 69 17.36 15.35 -0.84
CA THR A 69 18.34 14.91 0.15
C THR A 69 17.74 13.86 1.10
N ALA A 70 16.48 14.06 1.51
CA ALA A 70 15.70 13.12 2.30
C ALA A 70 15.59 11.76 1.60
N LEU A 71 15.14 11.77 0.34
CA LEU A 71 14.99 10.57 -0.46
C LEU A 71 16.33 9.87 -0.71
N ALA A 72 17.41 10.62 -0.97
CA ALA A 72 18.74 10.03 -1.12
C ALA A 72 19.22 9.31 0.16
N ASN A 73 18.99 9.91 1.33
CA ASN A 73 19.33 9.30 2.62
C ASN A 73 18.46 8.08 2.92
N ILE A 74 17.16 8.14 2.61
CA ILE A 74 16.24 7.01 2.75
C ILE A 74 16.65 5.86 1.82
N LEU A 75 16.99 6.15 0.56
CA LEU A 75 17.45 5.17 -0.42
C LEU A 75 18.71 4.43 0.05
N ALA A 76 19.65 5.11 0.68
CA ALA A 76 20.86 4.49 1.21
C ALA A 76 20.58 3.45 2.31
N ALA A 77 19.45 3.53 3.00
CA ALA A 77 19.04 2.62 4.07
C ALA A 77 18.09 1.50 3.60
N TYR A 78 17.58 1.57 2.35
CA TYR A 78 16.59 0.62 1.83
C TYR A 78 17.24 -0.37 0.87
N ARG A 79 16.76 -1.62 0.90
CA ARG A 79 17.17 -2.64 -0.08
C ARG A 79 16.39 -2.46 -1.37
N ALA A 80 17.07 -2.63 -2.51
CA ALA A 80 16.40 -2.69 -3.80
C ALA A 80 15.41 -3.87 -3.84
N LEU A 81 14.29 -3.66 -4.54
CA LEU A 81 13.35 -4.71 -4.88
C LEU A 81 14.05 -5.73 -5.77
N SER A 82 13.87 -7.00 -5.43
CA SER A 82 14.32 -8.09 -6.29
C SER A 82 13.50 -8.11 -7.57
N ALA A 83 14.15 -8.48 -8.68
CA ALA A 83 13.45 -8.71 -9.94
C ALA A 83 12.35 -9.76 -9.73
N ASP A 84 11.21 -9.51 -10.34
CA ASP A 84 10.03 -10.32 -10.13
C ASP A 84 10.18 -11.65 -10.88
N THR A 85 9.98 -12.75 -10.17
CA THR A 85 10.02 -14.10 -10.77
C THR A 85 8.60 -14.57 -11.03
N LYS A 86 8.40 -15.47 -12.00
CA LYS A 86 7.07 -16.03 -12.29
C LYS A 86 6.41 -16.66 -11.05
N SER A 87 7.19 -17.31 -10.19
CA SER A 87 6.72 -17.86 -8.92
C SER A 87 6.33 -16.78 -7.91
N ALA A 88 7.14 -15.73 -7.77
CA ALA A 88 6.82 -14.58 -6.92
C ALA A 88 5.51 -13.89 -7.37
N GLN A 89 5.30 -13.74 -8.68
CA GLN A 89 4.08 -13.19 -9.26
C GLN A 89 2.85 -14.04 -8.94
N ALA A 90 2.95 -15.36 -9.12
CA ALA A 90 1.86 -16.28 -8.79
C ALA A 90 1.48 -16.20 -7.30
N ILE A 91 2.47 -16.19 -6.41
CA ILE A 91 2.26 -16.03 -4.96
C ILE A 91 1.61 -14.67 -4.66
N ALA A 92 2.07 -13.58 -5.29
CA ALA A 92 1.54 -12.25 -5.08
C ALA A 92 0.06 -12.13 -5.50
N VAL A 93 -0.32 -12.73 -6.63
CA VAL A 93 -1.71 -12.77 -7.10
C VAL A 93 -2.60 -13.55 -6.13
N LEU A 94 -2.15 -14.73 -5.69
CA LEU A 94 -2.86 -15.55 -4.70
C LEU A 94 -3.03 -14.80 -3.37
N ALA A 95 -1.96 -14.22 -2.84
CA ALA A 95 -1.98 -13.47 -1.59
C ALA A 95 -2.90 -12.23 -1.68
N SER A 96 -2.91 -11.53 -2.81
CA SER A 96 -3.80 -10.39 -3.03
C SER A 96 -5.26 -10.84 -3.04
N ARG A 97 -5.59 -11.95 -3.72
CA ARG A 97 -6.94 -12.51 -3.73
C ARG A 97 -7.40 -12.90 -2.33
N MET A 98 -6.55 -13.60 -1.57
CA MET A 98 -6.85 -13.98 -0.18
C MET A 98 -7.14 -12.75 0.68
N ARG A 99 -6.32 -11.69 0.56
CA ARG A 99 -6.51 -10.45 1.31
C ARG A 99 -7.82 -9.73 0.95
N SER A 100 -8.17 -9.68 -0.33
CA SER A 100 -9.44 -9.10 -0.79
C SER A 100 -10.65 -9.90 -0.28
N GLU A 101 -10.55 -11.23 -0.33
CA GLU A 101 -11.58 -12.14 0.15
C GLU A 101 -11.82 -11.97 1.66
N THR A 102 -10.77 -11.92 2.48
CA THR A 102 -10.89 -11.62 3.92
C THR A 102 -11.58 -10.28 4.16
N GLY A 103 -11.28 -9.25 3.36
CA GLY A 103 -11.94 -7.95 3.45
C GLY A 103 -13.44 -8.02 3.12
N HIS A 104 -13.80 -8.69 2.03
CA HIS A 104 -15.20 -8.91 1.65
C HIS A 104 -15.96 -9.71 2.70
N GLN A 105 -15.36 -10.77 3.26
CA GLN A 105 -15.97 -11.57 4.30
C GLN A 105 -16.22 -10.76 5.58
N ALA A 106 -15.23 -9.98 6.02
CA ALA A 106 -15.38 -9.09 7.18
C ALA A 106 -16.49 -8.06 6.95
N HIS A 107 -16.52 -7.45 5.78
CA HIS A 107 -17.56 -6.49 5.40
C HIS A 107 -18.96 -7.13 5.39
N ASN A 108 -19.10 -8.29 4.74
CA ASN A 108 -20.38 -9.01 4.64
C ASN A 108 -20.88 -9.46 6.01
N LYS A 109 -19.98 -9.90 6.90
CA LYS A 109 -20.32 -10.28 8.28
C LYS A 109 -20.82 -9.09 9.09
N LEU A 110 -20.16 -7.93 8.99
CA LEU A 110 -20.61 -6.70 9.64
C LEU A 110 -21.98 -6.26 9.09
N ARG A 111 -22.14 -6.29 7.77
CA ARG A 111 -23.41 -5.95 7.12
C ARG A 111 -24.54 -6.88 7.56
N SER A 112 -24.30 -8.19 7.66
CA SER A 112 -25.34 -9.13 8.13
C SER A 112 -25.72 -8.90 9.60
N GLN A 113 -24.75 -8.56 10.46
CA GLN A 113 -25.00 -8.26 11.88
C GLN A 113 -25.76 -6.95 12.08
N LEU A 114 -25.52 -5.97 11.22
CA LEU A 114 -26.24 -4.69 11.26
C LEU A 114 -27.62 -4.77 10.57
N ALA A 115 -27.79 -5.68 9.61
CA ALA A 115 -29.05 -5.87 8.89
C ALA A 115 -30.03 -6.80 9.60
N SER A 116 -29.59 -7.59 10.60
CA SER A 116 -30.53 -8.35 11.43
C SER A 116 -31.47 -7.38 12.15
N PRO A 117 -32.80 -7.44 11.94
CA PRO A 117 -33.71 -6.64 12.72
C PRO A 117 -33.49 -7.02 14.17
N THR A 118 -33.15 -6.03 15.01
CA THR A 118 -33.30 -6.17 16.46
C THR A 118 -34.71 -6.67 16.68
N ARG A 119 -34.85 -7.97 17.00
CA ARG A 119 -36.12 -8.62 17.25
C ARG A 119 -36.75 -7.89 18.43
N ARG A 120 -37.52 -6.84 18.16
CA ARG A 120 -38.37 -6.22 19.16
C ARG A 120 -39.23 -7.35 19.67
N SER A 121 -39.12 -7.59 20.96
CA SER A 121 -39.95 -8.50 21.73
C SER A 121 -41.40 -8.04 21.64
N SER A 122 -42.09 -8.36 20.55
CA SER A 122 -43.54 -8.29 20.47
C SER A 122 -44.06 -9.72 20.41
N SER A 123 -44.51 -10.19 21.58
CA SER A 123 -45.32 -11.39 21.74
C SER A 123 -46.57 -11.33 20.84
N PRO A 124 -46.98 -12.44 20.23
CA PRO A 124 -48.38 -12.68 20.00
C PRO A 124 -48.81 -13.97 20.70
N ALA A 125 -49.77 -13.82 21.62
CA ALA A 125 -50.64 -14.92 21.99
C ALA A 125 -51.42 -15.36 20.75
N GLN A 126 -51.16 -16.57 20.25
CA GLN A 126 -52.07 -17.31 19.39
C GLN A 126 -52.14 -18.75 19.90
N THR A 127 -52.99 -18.94 20.91
CA THR A 127 -53.43 -20.27 21.35
C THR A 127 -54.48 -20.75 20.36
N THR A 128 -54.10 -21.69 19.49
CA THR A 128 -55.00 -22.48 18.66
C THR A 128 -55.79 -23.44 19.56
N LEU A 129 -57.12 -23.26 19.66
CA LEU A 129 -58.02 -24.22 20.30
C LEU A 129 -58.91 -24.84 19.21
N ILE A 130 -58.64 -26.11 18.91
CA ILE A 130 -59.39 -26.94 17.96
C ILE A 130 -60.68 -27.40 18.65
N ILE A 131 -61.83 -27.11 18.05
CA ILE A 131 -63.13 -27.65 18.46
C ILE A 131 -63.50 -28.77 17.49
N SER A 132 -63.59 -30.01 17.98
CA SER A 132 -64.22 -31.13 17.29
C SER A 132 -65.69 -31.24 17.70
N PRO A 133 -66.62 -31.52 16.76
CA PRO A 133 -67.95 -32.04 17.09
C PRO A 133 -68.11 -33.51 16.63
N PRO A 134 -69.20 -34.18 17.07
CA PRO A 134 -69.20 -35.54 17.65
C PRO A 134 -69.25 -36.70 16.64
#